data_AF-A0A368SZX5-F1
#
_entry.id   AF-A0A368SZX5-F1
#
_cell.length_a   1.000
_cell.length_b   1.000
_cell.length_c   1.000
_cell.angle_alpha   90.00
_cell.angle_beta   90.00
_cell.angle_gamma   90.00
#
_symmetry.space_group_name_H-M   'P 1'
#
loop_
_entity.id
_entity.type
_entity.pdbx_description
1 polymer ?
#
loop_
_entity_poly.entity_id
_entity_poly.type
_entity_poly.pdbx_seq_one_letter_code
_entity_poly.pdbx_strand_id
1 'polypeptide(L)'
;MAKQPKDSQNSPATSAKGGGGAEKPPGRFKQIGLVAKLVHRQSPKSIPLAVGVSVLVLALAVLGGFLTGSWLYWILLGIPVAFIAGFLLFTRSAQRIQYQMLDGQLGAGMAVLENMRGDWSVDPGVNGNRSMDIVHRAVGRPGVVLVGEGDPQRLKGLIAAEKKRVARVAYHTPIYDVQVGRGEGQVPIADLQKRMLKLPRNLGKAEVAELRYRLKALPPAMQMPKGPIPKGVKMPKGPKQGR
;
A
#
# COMPACT_ATOMS: atom_id res chain seq x y z
N MET A 1 -17.22 30.76 -42.46
CA MET A 1 -16.90 32.20 -42.28
C MET A 1 -17.45 32.61 -40.91
N ALA A 2 -16.85 33.45 -40.06
CA ALA A 2 -15.53 34.12 -40.04
C ALA A 2 -14.57 33.39 -39.05
N LYS A 3 -13.23 33.52 -39.04
CA LYS A 3 -12.24 34.64 -39.14
C LYS A 3 -11.96 35.39 -37.81
N GLN A 4 -10.86 34.97 -37.18
CA GLN A 4 -9.85 35.64 -36.30
C GLN A 4 -9.83 37.18 -36.19
N PRO A 5 -9.31 37.74 -35.07
CA PRO A 5 -7.84 37.95 -34.87
C PRO A 5 -7.30 37.30 -33.56
N LYS A 6 -6.00 37.07 -33.27
CA LYS A 6 -4.72 37.79 -33.53
C LYS A 6 -4.59 39.10 -32.74
N ASP A 7 -3.45 39.51 -32.16
CA ASP A 7 -2.17 38.87 -31.79
C ASP A 7 -1.67 39.61 -30.51
N SER A 8 -0.66 39.10 -29.79
CA SER A 8 0.57 39.86 -29.42
C SER A 8 1.43 39.13 -28.38
N GLN A 9 2.74 39.35 -28.46
CA GLN A 9 3.76 38.79 -27.55
C GLN A 9 4.09 39.79 -26.43
N ASN A 10 4.50 39.31 -25.26
CA ASN A 10 5.69 39.88 -24.62
C ASN A 10 6.34 38.94 -23.58
N SER A 11 7.64 38.70 -23.74
CA SER A 11 8.54 38.10 -22.74
C SER A 11 9.98 38.46 -23.10
N PRO A 12 10.67 39.19 -22.23
CA PRO A 12 12.04 38.83 -21.82
C PRO A 12 12.07 38.43 -20.32
N ALA A 13 12.88 37.51 -19.78
CA ALA A 13 14.29 37.15 -20.05
C ALA A 13 15.27 38.29 -19.68
N THR A 14 16.48 38.12 -19.13
CA THR A 14 17.31 36.96 -18.71
C THR A 14 18.39 37.50 -17.73
N SER A 15 19.13 36.77 -16.88
CA SER A 15 19.30 35.32 -16.70
C SER A 15 18.95 34.89 -15.24
N ALA A 16 19.78 34.35 -14.31
CA ALA A 16 21.21 33.97 -14.26
C ALA A 16 21.50 32.56 -14.85
N LYS A 17 22.77 32.10 -14.81
CA LYS A 17 23.19 30.83 -15.43
C LYS A 17 24.46 30.23 -14.79
N GLY A 18 24.39 28.95 -14.40
CA GLY A 18 25.55 28.13 -14.03
C GLY A 18 25.12 26.67 -13.75
N GLY A 19 25.82 25.64 -14.21
CA GLY A 19 27.02 25.69 -15.06
C GLY A 19 27.81 24.38 -15.15
N GLY A 20 27.20 23.27 -15.61
CA GLY A 20 27.94 22.03 -15.88
C GLY A 20 27.06 20.78 -15.96
N GLY A 21 27.51 19.78 -16.74
CA GLY A 21 27.02 18.41 -16.64
C GLY A 21 25.60 18.11 -17.15
N ALA A 22 25.40 18.12 -18.46
CA ALA A 22 24.25 17.42 -19.06
C ALA A 22 24.51 15.90 -19.04
N GLU A 23 24.30 15.26 -17.88
CA GLU A 23 24.42 13.80 -17.77
C GLU A 23 23.38 13.12 -18.68
N LYS A 24 23.87 12.49 -19.75
CA LYS A 24 23.05 11.65 -20.63
C LYS A 24 22.42 10.55 -19.78
N PRO A 25 21.09 10.31 -19.85
CA PRO A 25 20.45 9.29 -19.03
C PRO A 25 21.16 7.95 -19.26
N PRO A 26 21.54 7.23 -18.19
CA PRO A 26 22.39 6.05 -18.30
C PRO A 26 21.73 5.06 -19.27
N GLY A 27 22.49 4.55 -20.25
CA GLY A 27 21.94 3.69 -21.30
C GLY A 27 21.17 2.50 -20.72
N ARG A 28 20.10 2.04 -21.41
CA ARG A 28 19.11 1.07 -20.88
C ARG A 28 19.75 -0.14 -20.16
N PHE A 29 20.85 -0.68 -20.68
CA PHE A 29 21.61 -1.76 -20.04
C PHE A 29 22.23 -1.40 -18.67
N LYS A 30 22.73 -0.16 -18.48
CA LYS A 30 23.18 0.34 -17.17
C LYS A 30 22.01 0.56 -16.19
N GLN A 31 20.82 0.94 -16.69
CA GLN A 31 19.61 1.01 -15.85
C GLN A 31 19.18 -0.39 -15.37
N ILE A 32 19.13 -1.36 -16.27
CA ILE A 32 18.87 -2.77 -15.92
C ILE A 32 19.91 -3.29 -14.92
N GLY A 33 21.20 -2.97 -15.11
CA GLY A 33 22.27 -3.30 -14.17
C GLY A 33 22.12 -2.67 -12.79
N LEU A 34 21.66 -1.41 -12.70
CA LEU A 34 21.35 -0.74 -11.44
C LEU A 34 20.17 -1.39 -10.71
N VAL A 35 19.08 -1.71 -11.43
CA VAL A 35 17.93 -2.42 -10.88
C VAL A 35 18.33 -3.82 -10.39
N ALA A 36 19.10 -4.57 -11.18
CA ALA A 36 19.61 -5.89 -10.80
C ALA A 36 20.52 -5.81 -9.55
N LYS A 37 21.38 -4.78 -9.45
CA LYS A 37 22.23 -4.55 -8.29
C LYS A 37 21.43 -4.19 -7.03
N LEU A 38 20.34 -3.42 -7.17
CA LEU A 38 19.43 -3.11 -6.07
C LEU A 38 18.69 -4.36 -5.58
N VAL A 39 18.09 -5.13 -6.49
CA VAL A 39 17.39 -6.41 -6.20
C VAL A 39 18.34 -7.41 -5.54
N HIS A 40 19.57 -7.57 -6.06
CA HIS A 40 20.54 -8.48 -5.47
C HIS A 40 21.01 -8.01 -4.07
N ARG A 41 21.15 -6.70 -3.84
CA ARG A 41 21.52 -6.13 -2.53
C ARG A 41 20.41 -6.32 -1.47
N GLN A 42 19.15 -6.41 -1.88
CA GLN A 42 18.00 -6.59 -0.98
C GLN A 42 17.56 -8.05 -0.83
N SER A 43 17.84 -8.92 -1.82
CA SER A 43 17.59 -10.36 -1.71
C SER A 43 18.61 -11.17 -2.51
N PRO A 44 19.84 -11.37 -1.99
CA PRO A 44 20.92 -12.05 -2.71
C PRO A 44 20.60 -13.52 -3.03
N LYS A 45 19.66 -14.14 -2.31
CA LYS A 45 19.21 -15.53 -2.51
C LYS A 45 18.11 -15.70 -3.56
N SER A 46 17.37 -14.64 -3.93
CA SER A 46 16.22 -14.74 -4.86
C SER A 46 16.64 -15.09 -6.30
N ILE A 47 17.63 -14.39 -6.83
CA ILE A 47 18.18 -14.59 -8.17
C ILE A 47 18.77 -16.01 -8.34
N PRO A 48 19.71 -16.49 -7.49
CA PRO A 48 20.27 -17.83 -7.66
C PRO A 48 19.24 -18.94 -7.43
N LEU A 49 18.19 -18.74 -6.61
CA LEU A 49 17.09 -19.70 -6.48
C LEU A 49 16.27 -19.80 -7.77
N ALA A 50 15.92 -18.66 -8.38
CA ALA A 50 15.17 -18.63 -9.64
C ALA A 50 15.97 -19.25 -10.79
N VAL A 51 17.26 -18.92 -10.91
CA VAL A 51 18.18 -19.51 -11.90
C VAL A 51 18.36 -21.01 -11.65
N GLY A 52 18.55 -21.43 -10.39
CA GLY A 52 18.69 -22.84 -10.02
C GLY A 52 17.48 -23.68 -10.42
N VAL A 53 16.26 -23.15 -10.27
CA VAL A 53 15.04 -23.85 -10.73
C VAL A 53 14.93 -23.87 -12.26
N SER A 54 15.28 -22.79 -12.98
CA SER A 54 15.37 -22.85 -14.45
C SER A 54 16.36 -23.93 -14.93
N VAL A 55 17.55 -24.00 -14.33
CA VAL A 55 18.57 -25.01 -14.67
C VAL A 55 18.08 -26.41 -14.33
N LEU A 56 17.40 -26.61 -13.20
CA LEU A 56 16.82 -27.91 -12.82
C LEU A 56 15.75 -28.37 -13.81
N VAL A 57 14.81 -27.49 -14.19
CA VAL A 57 13.75 -27.83 -15.16
C VAL A 57 14.32 -28.10 -16.56
N LEU A 58 15.35 -27.34 -16.98
CA LEU A 58 16.04 -27.58 -18.25
C LEU A 58 16.82 -28.90 -18.23
N ALA A 59 17.48 -29.25 -17.12
CA ALA A 59 18.16 -30.54 -16.96
C ALA A 59 17.18 -31.73 -17.01
N LEU A 60 16.01 -31.59 -16.38
CA LEU A 60 14.93 -32.59 -16.47
C LEU A 60 14.40 -32.74 -17.90
N ALA A 61 14.29 -31.65 -18.66
CA ALA A 61 13.89 -31.71 -20.07
C ALA A 61 14.93 -32.40 -20.95
N VAL A 62 16.23 -32.10 -20.76
CA VAL A 62 17.33 -32.79 -21.46
C VAL A 62 17.35 -34.28 -21.13
N LEU A 63 17.15 -34.64 -19.85
CA LEU A 63 17.07 -36.05 -19.42
C LEU A 63 15.87 -36.77 -20.03
N GLY A 64 14.69 -36.13 -20.08
CA GLY A 64 13.51 -36.67 -20.77
C GLY A 64 13.73 -36.86 -22.27
N GLY A 65 14.41 -35.91 -22.92
CA GLY A 65 14.81 -36.00 -24.33
C GLY A 65 15.76 -37.16 -24.61
N PHE A 66 16.71 -37.43 -23.71
CA PHE A 66 17.62 -38.57 -23.80
C PHE A 66 16.90 -39.91 -23.58
N LEU A 67 16.08 -40.01 -22.53
CA LEU A 67 15.34 -41.25 -22.17
C LEU A 67 14.29 -41.66 -23.21
N THR A 68 13.74 -40.72 -23.99
CA THR A 68 12.67 -40.98 -24.97
C THR A 68 13.14 -40.91 -26.43
N GLY A 69 14.43 -40.65 -26.67
CA GLY A 69 14.99 -40.36 -28.00
C GLY A 69 14.43 -39.11 -28.70
N SER A 70 13.43 -38.44 -28.11
CA SER A 70 12.63 -37.38 -28.74
C SER A 70 13.19 -35.99 -28.44
N TRP A 71 14.51 -35.84 -28.61
CA TRP A 71 15.30 -34.66 -28.25
C TRP A 71 14.71 -33.34 -28.73
N LEU A 72 14.28 -33.25 -30.00
CA LEU A 72 13.69 -32.03 -30.57
C LEU A 72 12.44 -31.56 -29.79
N TYR A 73 11.54 -32.47 -29.47
CA TYR A 73 10.29 -32.17 -28.75
C TYR A 73 10.57 -31.68 -27.33
N TRP A 74 11.41 -32.42 -26.59
CA TRP A 74 11.76 -32.09 -25.22
C TRP A 74 12.55 -30.80 -25.08
N ILE A 75 13.42 -30.47 -26.02
CA ILE A 75 14.16 -29.20 -26.03
C ILE A 75 13.20 -28.03 -26.35
N LEU A 76 12.35 -28.18 -27.38
CA LEU A 76 11.43 -27.14 -27.84
C LEU A 76 10.38 -26.76 -26.78
N LEU A 77 9.88 -27.74 -26.00
CA LEU A 77 8.98 -27.50 -24.86
C LEU A 77 9.73 -27.16 -23.56
N GLY A 78 10.88 -27.78 -23.33
CA GLY A 78 11.65 -27.64 -22.09
C GLY A 78 12.23 -26.25 -21.87
N ILE A 79 12.78 -25.61 -22.91
CA ILE A 79 13.34 -24.27 -22.83
C ILE A 79 12.31 -23.22 -22.36
N PRO A 80 11.14 -23.04 -23.01
CA PRO A 80 10.16 -22.06 -22.54
C PRO A 80 9.58 -22.40 -21.17
N VAL A 81 9.37 -23.68 -20.84
CA VAL A 81 8.89 -24.08 -19.51
C VAL A 81 9.93 -23.78 -18.42
N ALA A 82 11.22 -24.04 -18.66
CA ALA A 82 12.31 -23.70 -17.75
C ALA A 82 12.46 -22.19 -17.54
N PHE A 83 12.29 -21.39 -18.60
CA PHE A 83 12.29 -19.93 -18.51
C PHE A 83 11.11 -19.41 -17.68
N ILE A 84 9.88 -19.89 -17.98
CA ILE A 84 8.66 -19.49 -17.26
C ILE A 84 8.74 -19.88 -15.78
N ALA A 85 9.26 -21.07 -15.45
CA ALA A 85 9.40 -21.53 -14.07
C ALA A 85 10.29 -20.60 -13.23
N GLY A 86 11.48 -20.26 -13.73
CA GLY A 86 12.39 -19.32 -13.05
C GLY A 86 11.83 -17.90 -13.01
N PHE A 87 11.22 -17.42 -14.11
CA PHE A 87 10.62 -16.09 -14.16
C PHE A 87 9.50 -15.93 -13.12
N LEU A 88 8.58 -16.89 -12.98
CA LEU A 88 7.51 -16.85 -11.98
C LEU A 88 8.04 -16.82 -10.53
N LEU A 89 9.13 -17.54 -10.24
CA LEU A 89 9.80 -17.51 -8.93
C LEU A 89 10.52 -16.18 -8.68
N PHE A 90 11.13 -15.60 -9.72
CA PHE A 90 11.73 -14.27 -9.64
C PHE A 90 10.66 -13.20 -9.40
N THR A 91 9.55 -13.19 -10.15
CA THR A 91 8.43 -12.24 -9.96
C THR A 91 7.82 -12.35 -8.57
N ARG A 92 7.58 -13.57 -8.06
CA ARG A 92 7.09 -13.78 -6.68
C ARG A 92 8.08 -13.33 -5.62
N SER A 93 9.38 -13.40 -5.91
CA SER A 93 10.42 -12.88 -5.02
C SER A 93 10.44 -11.36 -5.03
N ALA A 94 10.39 -10.73 -6.21
CA ALA A 94 10.32 -9.28 -6.38
C ALA A 94 9.11 -8.66 -5.65
N GLN A 95 7.93 -9.28 -5.75
CA GLN A 95 6.73 -8.87 -5.02
C GLN A 95 6.95 -8.85 -3.50
N ARG A 96 7.53 -9.92 -2.92
CA ARG A 96 7.84 -9.97 -1.48
C ARG A 96 8.82 -8.87 -1.06
N ILE A 97 9.85 -8.61 -1.86
CA ILE A 97 10.84 -7.57 -1.58
C ILE A 97 10.21 -6.17 -1.66
N GLN A 98 9.31 -5.93 -2.61
CA GLN A 98 8.58 -4.67 -2.72
C GLN A 98 7.71 -4.41 -1.47
N TYR A 99 6.97 -5.41 -0.99
CA TYR A 99 6.27 -5.31 0.29
C TYR A 99 7.24 -5.07 1.45
N GLN A 100 8.37 -5.78 1.52
CA GLN A 100 9.39 -5.57 2.55
C GLN A 100 10.07 -4.19 2.49
N MET A 101 10.08 -3.48 1.35
CA MET A 101 10.51 -2.08 1.28
C MET A 101 9.48 -1.10 1.83
N LEU A 102 8.18 -1.45 1.73
CA LEU A 102 7.08 -0.67 2.28
C LEU A 102 6.86 -0.95 3.78
N ASP A 103 7.36 -2.07 4.31
CA ASP A 103 7.36 -2.35 5.76
C ASP A 103 8.08 -1.25 6.55
N GLY A 104 7.30 -0.45 7.28
CA GLY A 104 7.78 0.71 8.06
C GLY A 104 7.67 2.06 7.34
N GLN A 105 7.15 2.11 6.11
CA GLN A 105 6.69 3.35 5.49
C GLN A 105 5.25 3.66 5.88
N LEU A 106 4.95 4.94 6.10
CA LEU A 106 3.64 5.44 6.51
C LEU A 106 2.62 5.30 5.36
N GLY A 107 1.51 4.60 5.60
CA GLY A 107 0.47 4.33 4.60
C GLY A 107 0.67 3.04 3.81
N ALA A 108 1.65 2.22 4.16
CA ALA A 108 1.88 0.92 3.53
C ALA A 108 0.77 -0.09 3.86
N GLY A 109 0.24 -0.07 5.09
CA GLY A 109 -0.93 -0.85 5.50
C GLY A 109 -2.15 -0.48 4.67
N MET A 110 -2.47 0.81 4.61
CA MET A 110 -3.50 1.42 3.79
C MET A 110 -3.43 0.94 2.32
N ALA A 111 -2.26 1.00 1.69
CA ALA A 111 -2.08 0.55 0.31
C ALA A 111 -2.36 -0.95 0.10
N VAL A 112 -2.07 -1.82 1.09
CA VAL A 112 -2.48 -3.24 1.04
C VAL A 112 -3.98 -3.40 1.26
N LEU A 113 -4.58 -2.62 2.15
CA LEU A 113 -6.03 -2.65 2.41
C LEU A 113 -6.85 -2.27 1.18
N GLU A 114 -6.47 -1.21 0.45
CA GLU A 114 -7.13 -0.83 -0.82
C GLU A 114 -7.02 -1.92 -1.89
N ASN A 115 -5.93 -2.69 -1.89
CA ASN A 115 -5.70 -3.79 -2.83
C ASN A 115 -6.32 -5.13 -2.38
N MET A 116 -7.09 -5.17 -1.29
CA MET A 116 -7.75 -6.39 -0.83
C MET A 116 -8.96 -6.76 -1.69
N ARG A 117 -8.95 -7.97 -2.24
CA ARG A 117 -10.07 -8.52 -3.05
C ARG A 117 -11.20 -9.03 -2.15
N GLY A 118 -12.45 -8.74 -2.55
CA GLY A 118 -13.67 -9.25 -1.93
C GLY A 118 -14.57 -8.17 -1.34
N ASP A 119 -15.57 -8.58 -0.56
CA ASP A 119 -16.54 -7.69 0.11
C ASP A 119 -15.91 -6.93 1.31
N TRP A 120 -14.89 -6.10 1.06
CA TRP A 120 -14.22 -5.26 2.06
C TRP A 120 -14.48 -3.76 1.81
N SER A 121 -14.68 -3.00 2.88
CA SER A 121 -14.66 -1.53 2.88
C SER A 121 -13.52 -1.05 3.77
N VAL A 122 -12.80 -0.02 3.33
CA VAL A 122 -11.69 0.57 4.07
C VAL A 122 -11.98 2.04 4.31
N ASP A 123 -12.02 2.43 5.59
CA ASP A 123 -12.04 3.82 6.01
C ASP A 123 -10.60 4.20 6.42
N PRO A 124 -9.87 5.03 5.62
CA PRO A 124 -8.50 5.39 5.95
C PRO A 124 -8.44 6.44 7.07
N GLY A 125 -7.44 6.34 7.95
CA GLY A 125 -7.11 7.41 8.90
C GLY A 125 -8.18 7.75 9.94
N VAL A 126 -9.02 6.80 10.35
CA VAL A 126 -10.13 7.04 11.28
C VAL A 126 -9.67 7.59 12.64
N ASN A 127 -8.45 7.28 13.04
CA ASN A 127 -7.75 7.85 14.21
C ASN A 127 -6.25 8.01 13.90
N GLY A 128 -5.56 8.92 14.58
CA GLY A 128 -4.12 9.13 14.39
C GLY A 128 -3.56 10.24 15.28
N ASN A 129 -2.24 10.43 15.27
CA ASN A 129 -1.56 11.43 16.10
C ASN A 129 -0.57 12.32 15.31
N ARG A 130 0.08 13.26 16.03
CA ARG A 130 1.09 14.18 15.45
C ARG A 130 2.43 13.52 15.12
N SER A 131 2.66 12.30 15.59
CA SER A 131 3.85 11.48 15.30
C SER A 131 3.66 10.59 14.06
N MET A 132 2.60 10.83 13.29
CA MET A 132 2.19 10.07 12.10
C MET A 132 1.80 8.61 12.38
N ASP A 133 1.57 8.21 13.63
CA ASP A 133 0.93 6.90 13.88
C ASP A 133 -0.55 7.00 13.52
N ILE A 134 -1.05 6.07 12.69
CA ILE A 134 -2.39 6.12 12.10
C ILE A 134 -3.11 4.79 12.31
N VAL A 135 -4.43 4.84 12.51
CA VAL A 135 -5.31 3.66 12.53
C VAL A 135 -6.29 3.76 11.36
N HIS A 136 -6.28 2.74 10.51
CA HIS A 136 -7.22 2.50 9.43
C HIS A 136 -8.29 1.49 9.91
N ARG A 137 -9.50 1.55 9.36
CA ARG A 137 -10.60 0.65 9.72
C ARG A 137 -11.08 -0.11 8.51
N ALA A 138 -10.85 -1.41 8.50
CA ALA A 138 -11.41 -2.31 7.50
C ALA A 138 -12.68 -2.97 8.05
N VAL A 139 -13.72 -3.05 7.21
CA VAL A 139 -15.01 -3.66 7.51
C VAL A 139 -15.28 -4.73 6.47
N GLY A 140 -15.68 -5.93 6.90
CA GLY A 140 -15.97 -7.04 6.01
C GLY A 140 -16.62 -8.21 6.76
N ARG A 141 -16.68 -9.38 6.12
CA ARG A 141 -17.35 -10.56 6.71
C ARG A 141 -16.84 -11.03 8.09
N PRO A 142 -15.63 -10.71 8.57
CA PRO A 142 -15.26 -10.97 9.97
C PRO A 142 -15.88 -10.00 10.99
N GLY A 143 -16.40 -8.85 10.57
CA GLY A 143 -16.74 -7.73 11.45
C GLY A 143 -15.83 -6.53 11.16
N VAL A 144 -15.31 -5.91 12.22
CA VAL A 144 -14.41 -4.75 12.11
C VAL A 144 -12.97 -5.16 12.41
N VAL A 145 -12.02 -4.66 11.61
CA VAL A 145 -10.58 -4.83 11.83
C VAL A 145 -9.93 -3.46 11.89
N LEU A 146 -9.32 -3.13 13.02
CA LEU A 146 -8.55 -1.92 13.23
C LEU A 146 -7.08 -2.21 12.88
N VAL A 147 -6.55 -1.51 11.89
CA VAL A 147 -5.21 -1.73 11.34
C VAL A 147 -4.36 -0.51 11.66
N GLY A 148 -3.45 -0.64 12.62
CA GLY A 148 -2.57 0.42 13.08
C GLY A 148 -1.20 0.39 12.41
N GLU A 149 -0.74 1.55 11.93
CA GLU A 149 0.60 1.76 11.35
C GLU A 149 1.40 2.73 12.22
N GLY A 150 2.65 2.39 12.50
CA GLY A 150 3.55 3.18 13.36
C GLY A 150 4.08 2.41 14.57
N ASP A 151 4.31 3.14 15.66
CA ASP A 151 4.95 2.64 16.88
C ASP A 151 4.03 1.73 17.72
N PRO A 152 4.48 0.54 18.16
CA PRO A 152 3.64 -0.41 18.89
C PRO A 152 3.06 0.13 20.20
N GLN A 153 3.80 0.99 20.92
CA GLN A 153 3.40 1.50 22.22
C GLN A 153 2.41 2.65 22.09
N ARG A 154 2.60 3.53 21.10
CA ARG A 154 1.65 4.62 20.80
C ARG A 154 0.38 4.10 20.11
N LEU A 155 0.49 3.08 19.26
CA LEU A 155 -0.66 2.44 18.59
C LEU A 155 -1.66 1.81 19.56
N LYS A 156 -1.21 1.16 20.65
CA LYS A 156 -2.10 0.56 21.67
C LYS A 156 -3.18 1.54 22.15
N GLY A 157 -2.79 2.79 22.44
CA GLY A 157 -3.71 3.85 22.87
C GLY A 157 -4.68 4.28 21.76
N LEU A 158 -4.18 4.49 20.54
CA LEU A 158 -5.00 4.89 19.38
C LEU A 158 -6.03 3.82 18.99
N ILE A 159 -5.62 2.54 19.00
CA ILE A 159 -6.47 1.39 18.72
C ILE A 159 -7.52 1.23 19.83
N ALA A 160 -7.15 1.30 21.11
CA ALA A 160 -8.11 1.21 22.21
C ALA A 160 -9.17 2.34 22.17
N ALA A 161 -8.74 3.57 21.82
CA ALA A 161 -9.65 4.71 21.67
C ALA A 161 -10.61 4.57 20.47
N GLU A 162 -10.17 3.98 19.36
CA GLU A 162 -11.04 3.65 18.22
C GLU A 162 -11.98 2.48 18.56
N LYS A 163 -11.47 1.41 19.19
CA LYS A 163 -12.24 0.24 19.63
C LYS A 163 -13.39 0.64 20.55
N LYS A 164 -13.18 1.56 21.51
CA LYS A 164 -14.22 2.12 22.40
C LYS A 164 -15.22 3.07 21.70
N ARG A 165 -14.94 3.53 20.47
CA ARG A 165 -15.89 4.31 19.65
C ARG A 165 -16.67 3.41 18.69
N VAL A 166 -16.00 2.49 18.01
CA VAL A 166 -16.59 1.43 17.17
C VAL A 166 -17.57 0.55 17.96
N ALA A 167 -17.21 0.13 19.18
CA ALA A 167 -18.07 -0.72 20.02
C ALA A 167 -19.47 -0.13 20.32
N ARG A 168 -19.64 1.21 20.22
CA ARG A 168 -20.94 1.87 20.45
C ARG A 168 -21.97 1.60 19.36
N VAL A 169 -21.52 1.19 18.17
CA VAL A 169 -22.38 0.97 16.99
C VAL A 169 -22.20 -0.42 16.37
N ALA A 170 -21.14 -1.15 16.77
CA ALA A 170 -20.87 -2.52 16.35
C ALA A 170 -21.69 -3.58 17.14
N TYR A 171 -22.20 -3.22 18.32
CA TYR A 171 -22.95 -4.12 19.22
C TYR A 171 -22.20 -5.43 19.49
N HIS A 172 -22.75 -6.58 19.08
CA HIS A 172 -22.16 -7.91 19.23
C HIS A 172 -21.12 -8.27 18.15
N THR A 173 -20.85 -7.39 17.19
CA THR A 173 -19.87 -7.63 16.11
C THR A 173 -18.44 -7.69 16.66
N PRO A 174 -17.65 -8.73 16.34
CA PRO A 174 -16.24 -8.78 16.71
C PRO A 174 -15.42 -7.61 16.16
N ILE A 175 -14.60 -7.01 17.03
CA ILE A 175 -13.64 -5.96 16.68
C ILE A 175 -12.23 -6.50 16.91
N TYR A 176 -11.57 -6.85 15.80
CA TYR A 176 -10.18 -7.28 15.77
C TYR A 176 -9.25 -6.07 15.68
N ASP A 177 -8.02 -6.25 16.14
CA ASP A 177 -6.93 -5.29 15.95
C ASP A 177 -5.67 -6.00 15.40
N VAL A 178 -4.96 -5.27 14.53
CA VAL A 178 -3.71 -5.69 13.89
C VAL A 178 -2.79 -4.48 13.86
N GLN A 179 -1.57 -4.63 14.37
CA GLN A 179 -0.52 -3.62 14.24
C GLN A 179 0.43 -4.04 13.12
N VAL A 180 0.77 -3.10 12.24
CA VAL A 180 1.58 -3.33 11.04
C VAL A 180 2.99 -2.80 11.25
N GLY A 181 3.98 -3.62 10.90
CA GLY A 181 5.39 -3.27 11.00
C GLY A 181 6.27 -4.45 11.40
N ARG A 182 7.45 -4.13 11.96
CA ARG A 182 8.51 -5.10 12.29
C ARG A 182 8.81 -5.21 13.80
N GLY A 183 8.09 -4.48 14.65
CA GLY A 183 8.22 -4.58 16.10
C GLY A 183 7.61 -5.87 16.67
N GLU A 184 7.90 -6.16 17.93
CA GLU A 184 7.31 -7.31 18.62
C GLU A 184 5.77 -7.22 18.64
N GLY A 185 5.09 -8.32 18.31
CA GLY A 185 3.63 -8.38 18.18
C GLY A 185 3.04 -7.71 16.94
N GLN A 186 3.84 -7.01 16.12
CA GLN A 186 3.39 -6.48 14.83
C GLN A 186 3.39 -7.55 13.74
N VAL A 187 2.61 -7.30 12.68
CA VAL A 187 2.50 -8.14 11.49
C VAL A 187 3.20 -7.43 10.32
N PRO A 188 4.19 -8.06 9.66
CA PRO A 188 4.79 -7.52 8.45
C PRO A 188 3.77 -7.31 7.34
N ILE A 189 3.92 -6.27 6.54
CA ILE A 189 2.94 -5.86 5.52
C ILE A 189 2.67 -6.96 4.48
N ALA A 190 3.69 -7.77 4.16
CA ALA A 190 3.59 -8.93 3.28
C ALA A 190 2.66 -10.05 3.83
N ASP A 191 2.44 -10.11 5.15
CA ASP A 191 1.55 -11.05 5.82
C ASP A 191 0.21 -10.43 6.27
N LEU A 192 0.03 -9.10 6.17
CA LEU A 192 -1.21 -8.41 6.59
C LEU A 192 -2.46 -8.97 5.90
N GLN A 193 -2.46 -9.04 4.56
CA GLN A 193 -3.57 -9.59 3.79
C GLN A 193 -3.90 -11.04 4.21
N LYS A 194 -2.86 -11.86 4.43
CA LYS A 194 -2.96 -13.26 4.85
C LYS A 194 -3.47 -13.39 6.29
N ARG A 195 -3.13 -12.46 7.19
CA ARG A 195 -3.67 -12.37 8.56
C ARG A 195 -5.16 -12.01 8.54
N MET A 196 -5.57 -11.06 7.70
CA MET A 196 -6.96 -10.63 7.59
C MET A 196 -7.87 -11.68 6.93
N LEU A 197 -7.39 -12.36 5.88
CA LEU A 197 -8.13 -13.46 5.24
C LEU A 197 -8.26 -14.72 6.11
N LYS A 198 -7.44 -14.84 7.18
CA LYS A 198 -7.55 -15.91 8.19
C LYS A 198 -8.59 -15.65 9.28
N LEU A 199 -9.20 -14.46 9.35
CA LEU A 199 -10.21 -14.15 10.35
C LEU A 199 -11.53 -14.92 10.06
N PRO A 200 -12.25 -15.41 11.09
CA PRO A 200 -13.49 -16.17 10.90
C PRO A 200 -14.58 -15.29 10.27
N ARG A 201 -15.47 -15.89 9.48
CA ARG A 201 -16.48 -15.18 8.68
C ARG A 201 -17.79 -15.01 9.47
N ASN A 202 -17.72 -14.23 10.53
CA ASN A 202 -18.77 -14.05 11.53
C ASN A 202 -20.09 -13.46 10.98
N LEU A 203 -20.04 -12.72 9.86
CA LEU A 203 -21.18 -11.98 9.30
C LEU A 203 -21.56 -12.43 7.88
N GLY A 204 -22.86 -12.33 7.58
CA GLY A 204 -23.47 -12.36 6.25
C GLY A 204 -23.38 -11.00 5.51
N LYS A 205 -23.76 -10.97 4.23
CA LYS A 205 -23.60 -9.76 3.40
C LYS A 205 -24.46 -8.56 3.85
N ALA A 206 -25.71 -8.82 4.28
CA ALA A 206 -26.62 -7.77 4.76
C ALA A 206 -26.10 -7.11 6.05
N GLU A 207 -25.66 -7.92 7.02
CA GLU A 207 -25.11 -7.46 8.30
C GLU A 207 -23.84 -6.62 8.10
N VAL A 208 -22.96 -6.99 7.15
CA VAL A 208 -21.80 -6.17 6.78
C VAL A 208 -22.22 -4.81 6.19
N ALA A 209 -23.27 -4.77 5.37
CA ALA A 209 -23.78 -3.53 4.80
C ALA A 209 -24.41 -2.62 5.88
N GLU A 210 -25.17 -3.19 6.82
CA GLU A 210 -25.76 -2.46 7.94
C GLU A 210 -24.69 -1.95 8.92
N LEU A 211 -23.72 -2.80 9.28
CA LEU A 211 -22.54 -2.43 10.07
C LEU A 211 -21.79 -1.26 9.41
N ARG A 212 -21.56 -1.32 8.09
CA ARG A 212 -20.92 -0.23 7.33
C ARG A 212 -21.74 1.07 7.40
N TYR A 213 -23.06 1.00 7.30
CA TYR A 213 -23.95 2.16 7.44
C TYR A 213 -23.85 2.78 8.85
N ARG A 214 -23.95 1.95 9.91
CA ARG A 214 -23.79 2.36 11.31
C ARG A 214 -22.41 2.98 11.59
N LEU A 215 -21.34 2.42 11.02
CA LEU A 215 -19.97 2.95 11.16
C LEU A 215 -19.74 4.26 10.39
N LYS A 216 -20.41 4.46 9.26
CA LYS A 216 -20.37 5.72 8.50
C LYS A 216 -21.04 6.88 9.25
N ALA A 217 -21.94 6.59 10.19
CA ALA A 217 -22.55 7.57 11.08
C ALA A 217 -21.65 7.98 12.28
N LEU A 218 -20.50 7.33 12.50
CA LEU A 218 -19.55 7.78 13.52
C LEU A 218 -18.83 9.06 13.06
N PRO A 219 -18.77 10.12 13.89
CA PRO A 219 -17.94 11.27 13.59
C PRO A 219 -16.45 10.87 13.61
N PRO A 220 -15.61 11.46 12.74
CA PRO A 220 -14.17 11.15 12.67
C PRO A 220 -13.46 11.50 13.98
N ALA A 221 -12.51 10.67 14.40
CA ALA A 221 -11.75 10.93 15.63
C ALA A 221 -10.80 12.12 15.49
N MET A 222 -10.27 12.29 14.28
CA MET A 222 -9.33 13.34 13.95
C MET A 222 -10.06 14.68 13.86
N GLN A 223 -10.11 15.39 15.00
CA GLN A 223 -10.43 16.81 15.01
C GLN A 223 -9.36 17.52 14.18
N MET A 224 -9.68 17.88 12.93
CA MET A 224 -8.85 18.73 12.08
C MET A 224 -8.33 19.91 12.90
N PRO A 225 -7.03 20.25 12.84
CA PRO A 225 -6.50 21.41 13.54
C PRO A 225 -7.30 22.64 13.15
N LYS A 226 -8.12 23.15 14.06
CA LYS A 226 -8.90 24.37 13.83
C LYS A 226 -7.87 25.47 13.54
N GLY A 227 -7.89 25.98 12.32
CA GLY A 227 -6.99 27.05 11.89
C GLY A 227 -7.03 28.20 12.91
N PRO A 228 -5.90 28.92 13.12
CA PRO A 228 -5.73 29.82 14.25
C PRO A 228 -6.91 30.78 14.36
N ILE A 229 -7.75 30.56 15.39
CA ILE A 229 -9.03 31.26 15.55
C ILE A 229 -8.73 32.76 15.61
N PRO A 230 -9.30 33.60 14.72
CA PRO A 230 -9.03 35.03 14.70
C PRO A 230 -9.47 35.74 15.99
N LYS A 231 -8.55 35.84 16.95
CA LYS A 231 -8.68 36.64 18.18
C LYS A 231 -8.68 38.13 17.82
N GLY A 232 -9.79 38.61 17.26
CA GLY A 232 -9.91 40.01 16.81
C GLY A 232 -11.32 40.46 16.45
N VAL A 233 -12.21 39.57 16.00
CA VAL A 233 -13.59 39.95 15.63
C VAL A 233 -14.45 40.21 16.87
N LYS A 234 -14.30 41.40 17.46
CA LYS A 234 -15.32 41.99 18.33
C LYS A 234 -16.60 42.11 17.50
N MET A 235 -17.64 41.35 17.86
CA MET A 235 -18.96 41.53 17.27
C MET A 235 -19.37 43.00 17.44
N PRO A 236 -19.75 43.73 16.37
CA PRO A 236 -20.24 45.09 16.50
C PRO A 236 -21.45 45.10 17.45
N LYS A 237 -21.41 45.95 18.49
CA LYS A 237 -22.60 46.17 19.31
C LYS A 237 -23.66 46.82 18.42
N GLY A 238 -24.83 46.17 18.31
CA GLY A 238 -25.97 46.74 17.62
C GLY A 238 -26.31 48.13 18.16
N PRO A 239 -26.84 49.03 17.32
CA PRO A 239 -27.14 50.40 17.73
C PRO A 239 -28.12 50.38 18.90
N LYS A 240 -27.80 51.12 19.98
CA LYS A 240 -28.78 51.40 21.03
C LYS A 240 -29.90 52.24 20.40
N GLN A 241 -31.12 51.74 20.40
CA GLN A 241 -32.28 52.62 20.28
C GLN A 241 -32.25 53.59 21.47
N GLY A 242 -32.30 54.88 21.17
CA GLY A 242 -32.46 55.93 22.16
C GLY A 242 -33.94 56.13 22.48
N ARG A 243 -34.21 56.38 23.76
CA ARG A 243 -35.43 56.94 24.39
C ARG A 243 -36.65 57.10 23.47
#